data_AF-A0A5R2N2P3-F1
#
_entry.id   AF-A0A5R2N2P3-F1
#
_cell.length_a   1.000
_cell.length_b   1.000
_cell.length_c   1.000
_cell.angle_alpha   90.00
_cell.angle_beta   90.00
_cell.angle_gamma   90.00
#
_symmetry.space_group_name_H-M   'P 1'
#
loop_
_entity.id
_entity.type
_entity.pdbx_description
1 polymer ?
#
loop_
_entity_poly.entity_id
_entity_poly.type
_entity_poly.pdbx_seq_one_letter_code
_entity_poly.pdbx_strand_id
1 'polypeptide(L)'
;AIDYRSVYMQGLIDEAAAGAMAQGAALLAWHASHRFCSKCGTQSQMRAGGYKRHCPNCGTEHFPRTDPVAIMLTATRDKCLLGRGRHFAPGMYSALAGFIEPGETIEAAVRRETLEEAGIRLGRVVYHASQPWPFPYSLMIGCFGEPLNEDIQADLNEL
;
A
#
# COMPACT_ATOMS: atom_id res chain seq x y z
N ALA A 1 17.07 13.13 11.89
CA ALA A 1 15.81 13.69 11.39
C ALA A 1 14.69 12.74 11.82
N ILE A 2 13.57 13.25 12.31
CA ILE A 2 12.39 12.43 12.59
C ILE A 2 11.82 12.01 11.23
N ASP A 3 11.78 10.70 10.97
CA ASP A 3 11.20 10.17 9.73
C ASP A 3 9.68 10.28 9.79
N TYR A 4 9.04 10.59 8.66
CA TYR A 4 7.59 10.79 8.57
C TYR A 4 6.80 9.58 9.09
N ARG A 5 7.35 8.37 8.92
CA ARG A 5 6.79 7.13 9.45
C ARG A 5 6.69 7.14 10.97
N SER A 6 7.70 7.66 11.66
CA SER A 6 7.70 7.74 13.13
C SER A 6 6.66 8.72 13.66
N VAL A 7 6.48 9.87 13.00
CA VAL A 7 5.43 10.85 13.33
C VAL A 7 4.05 10.22 13.20
N TYR A 8 3.82 9.50 12.10
CA TYR A 8 2.56 8.84 11.81
C TYR A 8 2.26 7.71 12.82
N MET A 9 3.22 6.81 13.04
CA MET A 9 3.05 5.64 13.91
C MET A 9 2.89 5.99 15.38
N GLN A 10 3.51 7.07 15.85
CA GLN A 10 3.43 7.52 17.24
C GLN A 10 2.23 8.44 17.50
N GLY A 11 1.44 8.78 16.47
CA GLY A 11 0.28 9.65 16.61
C GLY A 11 0.63 11.04 17.13
N LEU A 12 1.78 11.58 16.72
CA LEU A 12 2.29 12.87 17.24
C LEU A 12 1.52 14.09 16.71
N ILE A 13 0.66 13.89 15.72
CA ILE A 13 -0.14 14.92 15.06
C ILE A 13 -1.58 14.42 14.91
N ASP A 14 -2.53 15.36 14.78
CA ASP A 14 -3.93 15.02 14.54
C ASP A 14 -4.15 14.42 13.14
N GLU A 15 -5.35 13.88 12.91
CA GLU A 15 -5.73 13.21 11.67
C GLU A 15 -5.66 14.13 10.44
N ALA A 16 -6.05 15.40 10.59
CA ALA A 16 -6.02 16.37 9.50
C ALA A 16 -4.58 16.69 9.09
N ALA A 17 -3.71 16.90 10.08
CA ALA A 17 -2.27 17.10 9.88
C ALA A 17 -1.61 15.84 9.32
N ALA A 18 -2.01 14.65 9.74
CA ALA A 18 -1.52 13.39 9.20
C ALA A 18 -1.87 13.24 7.72
N GLY A 19 -3.10 13.59 7.32
CA GLY A 19 -3.53 13.63 5.92
C GLY A 19 -2.72 14.62 5.08
N ALA A 20 -2.51 15.83 5.58
CA ALA A 20 -1.72 16.86 4.90
C ALA A 20 -0.24 16.46 4.75
N MET A 21 0.35 15.90 5.81
CA MET A 21 1.71 15.36 5.78
C MET A 21 1.82 14.22 4.75
N ALA A 22 0.84 13.30 4.73
CA ALA A 22 0.83 12.19 3.78
C ALA A 22 0.81 12.66 2.33
N GLN A 23 -0.05 13.63 2.03
CA GLN A 23 -0.13 14.26 0.71
C GLN A 23 1.20 14.92 0.30
N GLY A 24 1.80 15.71 1.20
CA GLY A 24 3.08 16.38 0.94
C GLY A 24 4.22 15.38 0.72
N ALA A 25 4.35 14.38 1.60
CA ALA A 25 5.39 13.35 1.49
C ALA A 25 5.28 12.56 0.18
N ALA A 26 4.06 12.17 -0.21
CA ALA A 26 3.81 11.45 -1.47
C ALA A 26 4.21 12.28 -2.70
N LEU A 27 3.83 13.56 -2.77
CA LEU A 27 4.20 14.44 -3.88
C LEU A 27 5.70 14.68 -3.97
N LEU A 28 6.36 14.92 -2.83
CA LEU A 28 7.81 15.11 -2.77
C LEU A 28 8.55 13.85 -3.23
N ALA A 29 8.14 12.67 -2.76
CA ALA A 29 8.72 11.39 -3.15
C ALA A 29 8.52 11.11 -4.65
N TRP A 30 7.31 11.39 -5.18
CA TRP A 30 7.01 11.24 -6.60
C TRP A 30 7.87 12.17 -7.47
N HIS A 31 7.98 13.45 -7.11
CA HIS A 31 8.79 14.41 -7.87
C HIS A 31 10.29 14.09 -7.85
N ALA A 32 10.81 13.55 -6.74
CA ALA A 32 12.21 13.14 -6.66
C ALA A 32 12.54 11.99 -7.65
N SER A 33 11.60 11.06 -7.84
CA SER A 33 11.77 9.85 -8.66
C SER A 33 11.32 10.00 -10.12
N HIS A 34 10.37 10.89 -10.43
CA HIS A 34 9.75 11.00 -11.77
C HIS A 34 10.18 12.25 -12.55
N ARG A 35 11.46 12.61 -12.45
CA ARG A 35 12.02 13.85 -13.05
C ARG A 35 12.00 13.87 -14.58
N PHE A 36 11.97 12.71 -15.22
CA PHE A 36 12.03 12.55 -16.67
C PHE A 36 10.75 11.89 -17.19
N CYS A 37 10.40 12.18 -18.45
CA CYS A 37 9.25 11.61 -19.12
C CYS A 37 9.45 10.12 -19.38
N SER A 38 8.56 9.27 -18.88
CA SER A 38 8.62 7.82 -19.10
C SER A 38 8.44 7.40 -20.57
N LYS A 39 7.90 8.30 -21.42
CA LYS A 39 7.70 8.04 -22.86
C LYS A 39 8.94 8.34 -23.71
N CYS A 40 9.66 9.43 -23.42
CA CYS A 40 10.74 9.91 -24.31
C CYS A 40 12.04 10.33 -23.60
N GLY A 41 12.13 10.18 -22.29
CA GLY A 41 13.36 10.48 -21.52
C GLY A 41 13.66 11.97 -21.30
N THR A 42 12.90 12.91 -21.89
CA THR A 42 13.10 14.35 -21.67
C THR A 42 12.74 14.74 -20.24
N GLN A 43 13.51 15.66 -19.61
CA GLN A 43 13.17 16.18 -18.29
C GLN A 43 11.79 16.85 -18.31
N SER A 44 10.89 16.40 -17.45
CA SER A 44 9.53 16.92 -17.35
C SER A 44 9.46 18.14 -16.43
N GLN A 45 8.44 18.98 -16.62
CA GLN A 45 8.23 20.21 -15.85
C GLN A 45 7.03 20.06 -14.92
N MET A 46 7.14 20.56 -13.69
CA MET A 46 6.01 20.61 -12.76
C MET A 46 4.92 21.59 -13.26
N ARG A 47 3.66 21.20 -13.09
CA ARG A 47 2.45 21.95 -13.42
C ARG A 47 1.38 21.68 -12.35
N ALA A 48 0.28 22.45 -12.41
CA ALA A 48 -0.88 22.29 -11.53
C ALA A 48 -0.54 22.21 -10.02
N GLY A 49 0.30 23.14 -9.54
CA GLY A 49 0.70 23.18 -8.13
C GLY A 49 1.48 21.94 -7.64
N GLY A 50 2.10 21.19 -8.56
CA GLY A 50 2.83 19.96 -8.24
C GLY A 50 2.03 18.67 -8.50
N TYR A 51 0.74 18.75 -8.82
CA TYR A 51 -0.09 17.56 -9.11
C TYR A 51 0.03 17.04 -10.53
N LYS A 52 0.95 17.59 -11.32
CA LYS A 52 1.18 17.17 -12.70
C LYS A 52 2.62 17.40 -13.10
N ARG A 53 3.15 16.52 -13.93
CA ARG A 53 4.38 16.76 -14.69
C ARG A 53 4.08 16.70 -16.17
N HIS A 54 4.53 17.71 -16.91
CA HIS A 54 4.33 17.83 -18.36
C HIS A 54 5.66 17.73 -19.07
N CYS A 55 5.74 16.87 -20.10
CA CYS A 55 6.91 16.76 -20.96
C CYS A 55 6.89 17.84 -22.05
N PRO A 56 7.86 18.77 -22.08
CA PRO A 56 7.87 19.84 -23.08
C PRO A 56 8.18 19.35 -24.51
N ASN A 57 8.74 18.14 -24.67
CA ASN A 57 9.13 17.60 -25.96
C ASN A 57 7.99 16.85 -26.65
N CYS A 58 7.33 15.92 -25.95
CA CYS A 58 6.31 15.05 -26.54
C CYS A 58 4.88 15.32 -26.03
N GLY A 59 4.69 16.35 -25.20
CA GLY A 59 3.39 16.75 -24.65
C GLY A 59 2.77 15.76 -23.65
N THR A 60 3.47 14.69 -23.27
CA THR A 60 2.93 13.68 -22.35
C THR A 60 2.76 14.27 -20.95
N GLU A 61 1.60 14.02 -20.36
CA GLU A 61 1.29 14.34 -18.97
C GLU A 61 1.49 13.12 -18.07
N HIS A 62 2.03 13.36 -16.88
CA HIS A 62 2.19 12.37 -15.83
C HIS A 62 1.53 12.89 -14.55
N PHE A 63 0.87 11.98 -13.84
CA PHE A 63 0.18 12.24 -12.59
C PHE A 63 0.90 11.54 -11.42
N PRO A 64 0.73 12.03 -10.18
CA PRO A 64 1.25 11.36 -8.99
C PRO A 64 0.86 9.88 -8.95
N ARG A 65 1.82 9.05 -8.55
CA ARG A 65 1.60 7.62 -8.36
C ARG A 65 0.87 7.39 -7.03
N THR A 66 -0.08 6.47 -7.01
CA THR A 66 -0.69 5.94 -5.78
C THR A 66 -0.80 4.44 -5.94
N ASP A 67 -0.07 3.68 -5.14
CA ASP A 67 -0.03 2.22 -5.24
C ASP A 67 -1.12 1.60 -4.36
N PRO A 68 -2.13 0.92 -4.94
CA PRO A 68 -3.14 0.24 -4.15
C PRO A 68 -2.55 -1.01 -3.47
N VAL A 69 -2.75 -1.11 -2.17
CA VAL A 69 -2.29 -2.24 -1.35
C VAL A 69 -3.48 -2.79 -0.59
N ALA A 70 -3.79 -4.07 -0.74
CA ALA A 70 -4.77 -4.75 0.09
C ALA A 70 -4.10 -5.16 1.41
N ILE A 71 -4.70 -4.80 2.55
CA ILE A 71 -4.33 -5.34 3.86
C ILE A 71 -5.53 -6.11 4.40
N MET A 72 -5.34 -7.38 4.72
CA MET A 72 -6.46 -8.30 4.92
C MET A 72 -6.34 -9.10 6.22
N LEU A 73 -7.40 -9.05 7.03
CA LEU A 73 -7.53 -9.92 8.18
C LEU A 73 -8.39 -11.14 7.83
N THR A 74 -7.73 -12.28 7.70
CA THR A 74 -8.41 -13.57 7.59
C THR A 74 -8.90 -13.97 8.97
N ALA A 75 -10.22 -14.04 9.15
CA ALA A 75 -10.82 -14.20 10.47
C ALA A 75 -12.06 -15.11 10.47
N THR A 76 -12.21 -15.87 11.56
CA THR A 76 -13.46 -16.49 11.98
C THR A 76 -13.99 -15.76 13.21
N ARG A 77 -15.03 -16.30 13.87
CA ARG A 77 -15.52 -15.73 15.14
C ARG A 77 -14.51 -15.83 16.28
N ASP A 78 -13.67 -16.86 16.27
CA ASP A 78 -12.84 -17.21 17.43
C ASP A 78 -11.35 -16.96 17.21
N LYS A 79 -10.92 -16.84 15.96
CA LYS A 79 -9.49 -16.69 15.61
C LYS A 79 -9.29 -15.87 14.36
N CYS A 80 -8.07 -15.35 14.22
CA CYS A 80 -7.60 -14.70 13.00
C CYS A 80 -6.19 -15.18 12.66
N LEU A 81 -5.83 -15.06 11.38
CA LEU A 81 -4.48 -15.27 10.89
C LEU A 81 -3.70 -13.97 10.99
N LEU A 82 -2.50 -14.05 11.56
CA LEU A 82 -1.52 -12.98 11.55
C LEU A 82 -0.20 -13.51 11.01
N GLY A 83 0.48 -12.69 10.22
CA GLY A 83 1.84 -12.94 9.77
C GLY A 83 2.83 -12.03 10.49
N ARG A 84 4.11 -12.31 10.33
CA ARG A 84 5.17 -11.35 10.62
C ARG A 84 6.12 -11.34 9.44
N GLY A 85 6.60 -10.16 9.05
CA GLY A 85 7.73 -10.04 8.14
C GLY A 85 9.05 -10.03 8.90
N ARG A 86 10.14 -10.42 8.24
CA ARG A 86 11.52 -10.43 8.80
C ARG A 86 11.99 -9.10 9.40
N HIS A 87 11.48 -7.98 8.91
CA HIS A 87 11.85 -6.63 9.34
C HIS A 87 11.06 -6.12 10.57
N PHE A 88 10.09 -6.90 11.06
CA PHE A 88 9.28 -6.54 12.22
C PHE A 88 10.07 -6.70 13.52
N ALA A 89 9.77 -5.83 14.50
CA ALA A 89 10.31 -5.96 15.84
C ALA A 89 9.90 -7.31 16.49
N PRO A 90 10.72 -7.89 17.38
CA PRO A 90 10.37 -9.14 18.06
C PRO A 90 8.99 -9.08 18.73
N GLY A 91 8.17 -10.09 18.51
CA GLY A 91 6.81 -10.18 19.07
C GLY A 91 5.73 -9.41 18.31
N MET A 92 6.08 -8.66 17.26
CA MET A 92 5.11 -7.95 16.42
C MET A 92 4.56 -8.85 15.32
N TYR A 93 3.23 -8.87 15.19
CA TYR A 93 2.46 -9.55 14.16
C TYR A 93 1.46 -8.58 13.55
N SER A 94 1.09 -8.80 12.30
CA SER A 94 0.13 -7.97 11.56
C SER A 94 -0.78 -8.83 10.69
N ALA A 95 -1.88 -8.25 10.23
CA ALA A 95 -2.57 -8.72 9.05
C ALA A 95 -1.59 -8.81 7.86
N LEU A 96 -1.84 -9.75 6.95
CA LEU A 96 -1.11 -9.86 5.69
C LEU A 96 -1.42 -8.65 4.81
N ALA A 97 -0.52 -8.30 3.89
CA ALA A 97 -0.75 -7.19 2.98
C ALA A 97 0.11 -7.29 1.72
N GLY A 98 -0.48 -6.98 0.57
CA GLY A 98 0.22 -7.00 -0.70
C GLY A 98 -0.37 -6.07 -1.75
N PHE A 99 0.38 -5.84 -2.82
CA PHE A 99 0.00 -4.92 -3.88
C PHE A 99 -1.13 -5.50 -4.72
N ILE A 100 -2.06 -4.64 -5.15
CA ILE A 100 -3.06 -5.03 -6.14
C ILE A 100 -2.40 -4.98 -7.53
N GLU A 101 -2.47 -6.09 -8.27
CA GLU A 101 -1.87 -6.17 -9.60
C GLU A 101 -2.77 -5.55 -10.69
N PRO A 102 -2.21 -5.15 -11.84
CA PRO A 102 -3.00 -4.61 -12.95
C PRO A 102 -4.07 -5.60 -13.43
N GLY A 103 -5.33 -5.16 -13.39
CA GLY A 103 -6.48 -5.97 -13.80
C GLY A 103 -7.14 -6.77 -12.68
N GLU A 104 -6.59 -6.75 -11.47
CA GLU A 104 -7.22 -7.36 -10.31
C GLU A 104 -8.30 -6.47 -9.69
N THR A 105 -9.35 -7.11 -9.15
CA THR A 105 -10.20 -6.45 -8.15
C THR A 105 -9.53 -6.53 -6.78
N ILE A 106 -10.00 -5.71 -5.82
CA ILE A 106 -9.52 -5.76 -4.43
C ILE A 106 -9.68 -7.17 -3.87
N GLU A 107 -10.82 -7.82 -4.11
CA GLU A 107 -11.10 -9.14 -3.59
C GLU A 107 -10.27 -10.24 -4.26
N ALA A 108 -9.83 -10.04 -5.52
CA ALA A 108 -8.90 -10.95 -6.18
C ALA A 108 -7.52 -10.87 -5.53
N ALA A 109 -6.98 -9.66 -5.34
CA ALA A 109 -5.71 -9.44 -4.66
C ALA A 109 -5.72 -9.98 -3.23
N VAL A 110 -6.79 -9.74 -2.46
CA VAL A 110 -6.95 -10.29 -1.10
C VAL A 110 -6.86 -11.82 -1.09
N ARG A 111 -7.49 -12.49 -2.06
CA ARG A 111 -7.45 -13.95 -2.17
C ARG A 111 -6.08 -14.47 -2.60
N ARG A 112 -5.45 -13.82 -3.58
CA ARG A 112 -4.14 -14.19 -4.11
C ARG A 112 -3.08 -14.08 -3.04
N GLU A 113 -2.91 -12.90 -2.44
CA GLU A 113 -1.90 -12.63 -1.42
C GLU A 113 -2.04 -13.56 -0.20
N THR A 114 -3.27 -13.80 0.28
CA THR A 114 -3.49 -14.72 1.40
C THR A 114 -3.12 -16.17 1.06
N LEU A 115 -3.36 -16.58 -0.19
CA LEU A 115 -2.99 -17.91 -0.67
C LEU A 115 -1.48 -18.03 -0.83
N GLU A 116 -0.82 -17.03 -1.40
CA GLU A 116 0.62 -16.98 -1.64
C GLU A 116 1.40 -17.01 -0.31
N GLU A 117 1.08 -16.13 0.63
CA GLU A 117 1.85 -15.99 1.85
C GLU A 117 1.55 -17.08 2.90
N ALA A 118 0.32 -17.62 2.93
CA ALA A 118 -0.13 -18.48 4.03
C ALA A 118 -0.81 -19.79 3.61
N GLY A 119 -1.05 -20.04 2.33
CA GLY A 119 -1.74 -21.24 1.85
C GLY A 119 -3.24 -21.28 2.19
N ILE A 120 -3.82 -20.17 2.66
CA ILE A 120 -5.22 -20.10 3.06
C ILE A 120 -6.08 -19.57 1.91
N ARG A 121 -7.07 -20.34 1.50
CA ARG A 121 -8.07 -19.91 0.51
C ARG A 121 -9.17 -19.12 1.21
N LEU A 122 -9.61 -18.03 0.58
CA LEU A 122 -10.69 -17.20 1.09
C LEU A 122 -11.96 -17.30 0.25
N GLY A 123 -13.09 -17.36 0.95
CA GLY A 123 -14.44 -17.28 0.41
C GLY A 123 -14.87 -15.83 0.28
N ARG A 124 -15.77 -15.37 1.17
CA ARG A 124 -16.25 -13.99 1.17
C ARG A 124 -15.13 -13.02 1.56
N VAL A 125 -15.03 -11.90 0.84
CA VAL A 125 -14.15 -10.77 1.15
C VAL A 125 -15.01 -9.54 1.34
N VAL A 126 -14.77 -8.78 2.41
CA VAL A 126 -15.56 -7.59 2.77
C VAL A 126 -14.63 -6.42 3.04
N TYR A 127 -14.81 -5.32 2.32
CA TYR A 127 -14.13 -4.06 2.59
C TYR A 127 -14.49 -3.52 3.98
N HIS A 128 -13.50 -2.96 4.68
CA HIS A 128 -13.67 -2.33 5.99
C HIS A 128 -13.39 -0.83 5.94
N ALA A 129 -12.17 -0.46 5.54
CA ALA A 129 -11.70 0.92 5.57
C ALA A 129 -10.51 1.13 4.61
N SER A 130 -10.17 2.38 4.34
CA SER A 130 -8.96 2.74 3.58
C SER A 130 -8.11 3.74 4.35
N GLN A 131 -6.80 3.66 4.20
CA GLN A 131 -5.85 4.55 4.87
C GLN A 131 -4.70 4.92 3.92
N PRO A 132 -4.42 6.22 3.69
CA PRO A 132 -3.22 6.64 3.00
C PRO A 132 -1.96 6.22 3.77
N TRP A 133 -1.00 5.62 3.05
CA TRP A 133 0.28 5.18 3.60
C TRP A 133 1.44 5.80 2.81
N PRO A 134 1.87 7.02 3.18
CA PRO A 134 2.74 7.88 2.37
C PRO A 134 4.23 7.53 2.48
N PHE A 135 4.54 6.22 2.47
CA PHE A 135 5.91 5.69 2.59
C PHE A 135 6.23 4.71 1.46
N PRO A 136 6.24 5.16 0.18
CA PRO A 136 6.20 6.57 -0.25
C PRO A 136 4.82 7.08 -0.69
N TYR A 137 3.92 6.26 -1.22
CA TYR A 137 2.62 6.74 -1.77
C TYR A 137 1.61 5.60 -1.98
N SER A 138 1.46 4.73 -0.99
CA SER A 138 0.48 3.63 -1.06
C SER A 138 -0.89 4.06 -0.52
N LEU A 139 -1.95 3.41 -1.00
CA LEU A 139 -3.29 3.45 -0.40
C LEU A 139 -3.60 2.07 0.15
N MET A 140 -3.66 1.95 1.48
CA MET A 140 -4.02 0.71 2.16
C MET A 140 -5.54 0.54 2.09
N ILE A 141 -5.96 -0.65 1.68
CA ILE A 141 -7.36 -1.04 1.53
C ILE A 141 -7.61 -2.23 2.45
N GLY A 142 -8.20 -1.93 3.61
CA GLY A 142 -8.48 -2.88 4.68
C GLY A 142 -9.67 -3.78 4.36
N CYS A 143 -9.47 -5.09 4.39
CA CYS A 143 -10.50 -6.08 4.12
C CYS A 143 -10.54 -7.20 5.18
N PHE A 144 -11.70 -7.82 5.36
CA PHE A 144 -11.85 -9.09 6.05
C PHE A 144 -12.04 -10.23 5.05
N GLY A 145 -11.41 -11.38 5.32
CA GLY A 145 -11.54 -12.60 4.52
C GLY A 145 -12.06 -13.77 5.34
N GLU A 146 -13.04 -14.49 4.83
CA GLU A 146 -13.53 -15.73 5.44
C GLU A 146 -12.71 -16.94 4.96
N PRO A 147 -11.98 -17.65 5.83
CA PRO A 147 -11.16 -18.78 5.43
C PRO A 147 -12.02 -20.00 5.03
N LEU A 148 -11.59 -20.70 3.98
CA LEU A 148 -12.17 -21.96 3.51
C LEU A 148 -11.37 -23.19 3.96
N ASN A 149 -10.16 -22.98 4.48
CA ASN A 149 -9.29 -23.99 5.08
C ASN A 149 -8.45 -23.36 6.19
N GLU A 150 -7.78 -24.20 6.98
CA GLU A 150 -6.98 -23.77 8.12
C GLU A 150 -5.53 -24.31 8.09
N ASP A 151 -5.18 -25.09 7.07
CA ASP A 151 -3.85 -25.65 6.90
C ASP A 151 -2.87 -24.57 6.42
N ILE A 152 -2.20 -23.92 7.37
CA ILE A 152 -1.25 -22.84 7.08
C ILE A 152 0.01 -23.42 6.43
N GLN A 153 0.40 -22.83 5.30
CA GLN A 153 1.66 -23.08 4.62
C GLN A 153 2.33 -21.72 4.36
N ALA A 154 3.24 -21.32 5.25
CA ALA A 154 3.88 -20.02 5.18
C ALA A 154 4.95 -19.97 4.08
N ASP A 155 4.93 -18.93 3.24
CA ASP A 155 6.08 -18.61 2.38
C ASP A 155 7.17 -17.91 3.21
N LEU A 156 8.26 -18.64 3.44
CA LEU A 156 9.39 -18.14 4.21
C LEU A 156 10.23 -17.10 3.47
N ASN A 157 10.00 -16.84 2.19
CA ASN A 157 10.67 -15.75 1.47
C ASN A 157 10.09 -14.39 1.83
N GLU A 158 8.81 -14.33 2.16
CA GLU A 158 8.07 -13.09 2.43
C GLU A 158 7.84 -12.85 3.93
N LEU A 159 7.58 -13.91 4.70
CA LEU A 159 7.33 -13.89 6.14
C LEU A 159 8.62 -14.03 6.98
#